data_AF-A0AAD3GAA5-F1
#
_entry.id   AF-A0AAD3GAA5-F1
#
_cell.length_a   1.000
_cell.length_b   1.000
_cell.length_c   1.000
_cell.angle_alpha   90.00
_cell.angle_beta   90.00
_cell.angle_gamma   90.00
#
_symmetry.space_group_name_H-M   'P 1'
#
loop_
_entity.id
_entity.type
_entity.pdbx_description
1 polymer ?
#
loop_
_entity_poly.entity_id
_entity_poly.type
_entity_poly.pdbx_seq_one_letter_code
_entity_poly.pdbx_strand_id
1 'polypeptide(L)'
;MSYSLDLRKKVIDYVENGGSITKAAAIFNIGRATIYRWLSSEKLEATKVKHRQRKLDWKALSKDVQENPDARLRDRAEKFEVRPSAICYALKKMKVTRKKKELRYKERNREERMKYYRVLRELIKIYGSKSLVFIDE
;
A
#
# COMPACT_ATOMS: atom_id res chain seq x y z
N MET A 1 2.63 28.82 0.35
CA MET A 1 3.24 28.53 1.68
C MET A 1 2.11 28.55 2.70
N SER A 2 2.10 27.61 3.64
CA SER A 2 1.03 27.50 4.65
C SER A 2 1.52 28.12 5.96
N TYR A 3 0.75 29.04 6.54
CA TYR A 3 1.03 29.56 7.89
C TYR A 3 0.97 28.42 8.93
N SER A 4 1.80 28.52 9.98
CA SER A 4 1.85 27.55 11.08
C SER A 4 0.52 27.47 11.83
N LEU A 5 0.27 26.35 12.49
CA LEU A 5 -0.95 26.15 13.27
C LEU A 5 -1.05 27.12 14.43
N ASP A 6 0.07 27.38 15.11
CA ASP A 6 0.10 28.27 16.27
C ASP A 6 -0.27 29.71 15.91
N LEU A 7 0.19 30.18 14.73
CA LEU A 7 -0.16 31.51 14.23
C LEU A 7 -1.64 31.60 13.91
N ARG A 8 -2.22 30.57 13.29
CA ARG A 8 -3.66 30.53 12.97
C ARG A 8 -4.52 30.59 14.23
N LYS A 9 -4.16 29.81 15.25
CA LYS A 9 -4.83 29.79 16.55
C LYS A 9 -4.76 31.18 17.20
N LYS A 10 -3.56 31.76 17.34
CA LYS A 10 -3.39 33.11 17.91
C LYS A 10 -4.21 34.19 17.20
N VAL A 11 -4.30 34.12 15.87
CA VAL A 11 -5.07 35.09 15.08
C VAL A 11 -6.56 34.92 15.31
N ILE A 12 -7.04 33.69 15.43
CA ILE A 12 -8.46 33.41 15.73
C ILE A 12 -8.79 33.79 17.17
N ASP A 13 -7.96 33.39 18.14
CA ASP A 13 -8.12 33.75 19.55
C ASP A 13 -8.21 35.28 19.70
N TYR A 14 -7.37 36.02 18.97
CA TYR A 14 -7.42 37.49 18.96
C TYR A 14 -8.76 38.04 18.44
N VAL A 15 -9.32 37.45 17.39
CA VAL A 15 -10.61 37.87 16.80
C VAL A 15 -11.78 37.47 17.71
N GLU A 16 -11.76 36.27 18.30
CA GLU A 16 -12.78 35.79 19.23
C GLU A 16 -12.82 36.62 20.53
N ASN A 17 -11.66 37.11 21.00
CA ASN A 17 -11.56 38.03 22.14
C ASN A 17 -11.97 39.48 21.80
N GLY A 18 -12.68 39.71 20.69
CA GLY A 18 -13.21 41.03 20.30
C GLY A 18 -12.27 41.88 19.45
N GLY A 19 -11.14 41.33 18.98
CA GLY A 19 -10.22 42.00 18.07
C GLY A 19 -10.81 42.20 16.68
N SER A 20 -10.63 43.38 16.09
CA SER A 20 -11.09 43.62 14.71
C SER A 20 -10.18 42.90 13.69
N ILE A 21 -10.78 42.39 12.61
CA ILE A 21 -10.04 41.70 11.53
C ILE A 21 -9.01 42.64 10.88
N THR A 22 -9.29 43.95 10.82
CA THR A 22 -8.35 44.97 10.36
C THR A 22 -7.10 45.07 11.23
N LYS A 23 -7.29 45.11 12.55
CA LYS A 23 -6.19 45.17 13.51
C LYS A 23 -5.42 43.86 13.53
N ALA A 24 -6.10 42.73 13.47
CA ALA A 24 -5.46 41.42 13.35
C ALA A 24 -4.56 41.33 12.09
N ALA A 25 -5.06 41.80 10.94
CA ALA A 25 -4.28 41.84 9.70
C ALA A 25 -3.01 42.69 9.83
N ALA A 26 -3.08 43.84 10.50
CA ALA A 26 -1.95 44.72 10.73
C ALA A 26 -0.95 44.14 11.76
N ILE A 27 -1.44 43.61 12.88
CA ILE A 27 -0.61 43.07 13.98
C ILE A 27 0.16 41.84 13.54
N PHE A 28 -0.54 40.90 12.89
CA PHE A 28 0.06 39.62 12.49
C PHE A 28 0.67 39.67 11.08
N ASN A 29 0.53 40.79 10.36
CA ASN A 29 0.95 40.97 8.97
C ASN A 29 0.37 39.90 8.02
N ILE A 30 -0.95 39.70 8.10
CA ILE A 30 -1.69 38.68 7.34
C ILE A 30 -2.79 39.35 6.53
N GLY A 31 -2.93 38.95 5.26
CA GLY A 31 -4.02 39.44 4.41
C GLY A 31 -5.40 39.11 4.99
N ARG A 32 -6.30 40.09 4.99
CA ARG A 32 -7.68 39.97 5.54
C ARG A 32 -8.44 38.76 4.99
N ALA A 33 -8.30 38.47 3.69
CA ALA A 33 -8.90 37.31 3.04
C ALA A 33 -8.47 35.97 3.65
N THR A 34 -7.23 35.87 4.13
CA THR A 34 -6.73 34.66 4.81
C THR A 34 -7.38 34.48 6.17
N ILE A 35 -7.59 35.58 6.91
CA ILE A 35 -8.27 35.57 8.22
C ILE A 35 -9.72 35.12 8.04
N TYR A 36 -10.44 35.68 7.06
CA TYR A 36 -11.80 35.23 6.73
C TYR A 36 -11.86 33.74 6.38
N ARG A 37 -10.90 33.23 5.60
CA ARG A 37 -10.83 31.80 5.25
C ARG A 37 -10.58 30.91 6.48
N TRP A 38 -9.88 31.40 7.49
CA TRP A 38 -9.66 30.67 8.74
C TRP A 38 -10.90 30.66 9.62
N LEU A 39 -11.59 31.80 9.74
CA LEU A 39 -12.86 31.90 10.46
C LEU A 39 -13.96 31.04 9.81
N SER A 40 -13.94 30.89 8.48
CA SER A 40 -14.90 30.08 7.74
C SER A 40 -14.55 28.59 7.68
N SER A 41 -13.40 28.15 8.22
CA SER A 41 -12.94 26.77 8.16
C SER A 41 -13.20 26.04 9.48
N GLU A 42 -13.85 24.89 9.44
CA GLU A 42 -14.05 24.02 10.61
C GLU A 42 -12.73 23.44 11.16
N LYS A 43 -11.69 23.36 10.33
CA LYS A 43 -10.37 22.85 10.70
C LYS A 43 -9.28 23.84 10.32
N LEU A 44 -8.48 24.25 11.30
CA LEU A 44 -7.35 25.16 11.10
C LEU A 44 -6.12 24.49 10.51
N GLU A 45 -6.08 23.16 10.54
CA GLU A 45 -5.00 22.40 9.93
C GLU A 45 -4.97 22.59 8.41
N ALA A 46 -3.77 22.63 7.84
CA ALA A 46 -3.63 22.61 6.40
C ALA A 46 -4.16 21.28 5.84
N THR A 47 -5.07 21.36 4.88
CA THR A 47 -5.54 20.18 4.14
C THR A 47 -4.37 19.53 3.42
N LYS A 48 -3.86 18.43 3.97
CA LYS A 48 -2.81 17.63 3.34
C LYS A 48 -3.47 16.71 2.31
N VAL A 49 -3.29 17.00 1.03
CA VAL A 49 -3.71 16.11 -0.06
C VAL A 49 -2.83 14.86 -0.01
N LYS A 50 -3.36 13.77 0.57
CA LYS A 50 -2.63 12.50 0.73
C LYS A 50 -2.46 11.78 -0.62
N HIS A 51 -3.47 11.84 -1.47
CA HIS A 51 -3.48 11.21 -2.78
C HIS A 51 -4.21 12.12 -3.77
N ARG A 52 -3.61 12.29 -4.95
CA ARG A 52 -4.28 12.94 -6.07
C ARG A 52 -4.71 11.84 -7.02
N GLN A 53 -5.98 11.84 -7.39
CA GLN A 53 -6.45 10.93 -8.44
C GLN A 53 -5.74 11.27 -9.75
N ARG A 54 -5.19 10.24 -10.37
CA ARG A 54 -4.47 10.27 -11.65
C ARG A 54 -5.10 9.17 -12.53
N LYS A 55 -4.51 8.91 -13.71
CA LYS A 55 -4.99 7.90 -14.67
C LYS A 55 -5.18 6.49 -14.08
N LEU A 56 -4.38 6.11 -13.08
CA LEU A 56 -4.41 4.78 -12.48
C LEU A 56 -5.44 4.68 -11.34
N ASP A 57 -6.42 3.80 -11.47
CA ASP A 57 -7.26 3.38 -10.36
C ASP A 57 -6.55 2.32 -9.49
N TRP A 58 -6.36 2.67 -8.22
CA TRP A 58 -5.67 1.84 -7.24
C TRP A 58 -6.53 0.67 -6.77
N LYS A 59 -7.86 0.81 -6.77
CA LYS A 59 -8.77 -0.29 -6.40
C LYS A 59 -8.73 -1.37 -7.48
N ALA A 60 -8.86 -0.97 -8.75
CA ALA A 60 -8.72 -1.88 -9.88
C ALA A 60 -7.35 -2.59 -9.91
N LEU A 61 -6.25 -1.85 -9.69
CA LEU A 61 -4.93 -2.45 -9.59
C LEU A 61 -4.82 -3.46 -8.44
N SER A 62 -5.40 -3.16 -7.28
CA SER A 62 -5.40 -4.10 -6.14
C SER A 62 -6.07 -5.43 -6.46
N LYS A 63 -7.21 -5.38 -7.17
CA LYS A 63 -7.95 -6.58 -7.58
C LYS A 63 -7.14 -7.39 -8.59
N ASP A 64 -6.56 -6.73 -9.59
CA ASP A 64 -5.69 -7.37 -10.59
C ASP A 64 -4.44 -8.02 -9.97
N VAL A 65 -3.90 -7.47 -8.87
CA VAL A 65 -2.79 -8.08 -8.12
C VAL A 65 -3.20 -9.38 -7.45
N GLN A 66 -4.41 -9.45 -6.92
CA GLN A 66 -4.94 -10.66 -6.27
C GLN A 66 -5.25 -11.76 -7.29
N GLU A 67 -5.86 -11.40 -8.42
CA GLU A 67 -6.22 -12.35 -9.48
C GLU A 67 -4.98 -12.90 -10.19
N ASN A 68 -4.00 -12.04 -10.49
CA ASN A 68 -2.83 -12.39 -11.30
C ASN A 68 -1.52 -12.11 -10.56
N PRO A 69 -1.16 -12.84 -9.49
CA PRO A 69 -0.01 -12.48 -8.64
C PRO A 69 1.35 -12.56 -9.36
N ASP A 70 1.47 -13.42 -10.37
CA ASP A 70 2.71 -13.63 -11.13
C ASP A 70 2.86 -12.71 -12.36
N ALA A 71 1.86 -11.87 -12.68
CA ALA A 71 1.90 -10.98 -13.84
C ALA A 71 3.03 -9.94 -13.73
N ARG A 72 3.71 -9.68 -14.87
CA ARG A 72 4.81 -8.71 -14.91
C ARG A 72 4.27 -7.29 -14.85
N LEU A 73 5.12 -6.36 -14.42
CA LEU A 73 4.75 -4.94 -14.36
C LEU A 73 4.43 -4.35 -15.74
N ARG A 74 5.03 -4.89 -16.82
CA ARG A 74 4.79 -4.46 -18.20
C ARG A 74 3.38 -4.85 -18.66
N ASP A 75 2.98 -6.09 -18.44
CA ASP A 75 1.66 -6.60 -18.81
C ASP A 75 0.55 -5.82 -18.09
N ARG A 76 0.74 -5.55 -16.79
CA ARG A 76 -0.18 -4.70 -16.02
C ARG A 76 -0.23 -3.27 -16.56
N ALA A 77 0.92 -2.70 -16.89
CA ALA A 77 1.01 -1.35 -17.45
C ALA A 77 0.24 -1.22 -18.77
N GLU A 78 0.33 -2.22 -19.64
CA GLU A 78 -0.45 -2.29 -20.88
C GLU A 78 -1.95 -2.38 -20.60
N LYS A 79 -2.38 -3.26 -19.69
CA LYS A 79 -3.79 -3.39 -19.27
C LYS A 79 -4.40 -2.11 -18.71
N PHE A 80 -3.62 -1.34 -17.93
CA PHE A 80 -4.07 -0.08 -17.32
C PHE A 80 -3.70 1.15 -18.17
N GLU A 81 -3.13 0.96 -19.36
CA GLU A 81 -2.63 2.02 -20.26
C GLU A 81 -1.76 3.08 -19.55
N VAL A 82 -0.87 2.63 -18.67
CA VAL A 82 0.05 3.48 -17.92
C VAL A 82 1.48 3.00 -18.12
N ARG A 83 2.45 3.85 -17.76
CA ARG A 83 3.86 3.43 -17.79
C ARG A 83 4.16 2.42 -16.66
N PRO A 84 5.04 1.41 -16.86
CA PRO A 84 5.42 0.45 -15.81
C PRO A 84 5.93 1.08 -14.51
N SER A 85 6.56 2.25 -14.60
CA SER A 85 6.99 3.02 -13.42
C SER A 85 5.83 3.46 -12.51
N ALA A 86 4.68 3.78 -13.09
CA ALA A 86 3.48 4.16 -12.35
C ALA A 86 2.92 2.98 -11.54
N ILE A 87 2.90 1.79 -12.15
CA ILE A 87 2.51 0.54 -11.47
C ILE A 87 3.51 0.23 -10.34
N CYS A 88 4.81 0.30 -10.61
CA CYS A 88 5.84 0.09 -9.59
C CYS A 88 5.67 1.02 -8.37
N TYR A 89 5.45 2.31 -8.63
CA TYR A 89 5.20 3.30 -7.58
C TYR A 89 3.94 2.99 -6.78
N ALA A 90 2.83 2.65 -7.46
CA ALA A 90 1.58 2.31 -6.82
C ALA A 90 1.71 1.07 -5.91
N LEU A 91 2.32 -0.02 -6.41
CA LEU A 91 2.55 -1.23 -5.64
C LEU A 91 3.43 -0.97 -4.40
N LYS A 92 4.49 -0.16 -4.55
CA LYS A 92 5.35 0.24 -3.42
C LYS A 92 4.56 1.01 -2.35
N LYS A 93 3.66 1.92 -2.77
CA LYS A 93 2.80 2.66 -1.84
C LYS A 93 1.75 1.78 -1.16
N MET A 94 1.26 0.76 -1.85
CA MET A 94 0.36 -0.26 -1.31
C MET A 94 1.09 -1.29 -0.44
N LYS A 95 2.42 -1.19 -0.29
CA LYS A 95 3.27 -2.17 0.43
C LYS A 95 3.17 -3.60 -0.12
N VAL A 96 2.81 -3.74 -1.40
CA VAL A 96 2.80 -5.04 -2.08
C VAL A 96 4.22 -5.33 -2.56
N THR A 97 4.76 -6.47 -2.14
CA THR A 97 6.06 -6.94 -2.60
C THR A 97 5.93 -8.35 -3.16
N ARG A 98 6.67 -8.63 -4.24
CA ARG A 98 6.77 -9.98 -4.78
C ARG A 98 7.74 -10.77 -3.91
N LYS A 99 7.24 -11.73 -3.14
CA LYS A 99 8.12 -12.70 -2.48
C LYS A 99 8.79 -13.56 -3.55
N LYS A 100 10.11 -13.67 -3.51
CA LYS A 100 10.83 -14.59 -4.39
C LYS A 100 10.36 -16.01 -4.06
N LYS A 101 9.98 -16.78 -5.09
CA LYS A 101 9.72 -18.21 -4.92
C LYS A 101 11.04 -18.86 -4.52
N GLU A 102 11.05 -19.58 -3.41
CA GLU A 102 12.14 -20.53 -3.15
C GLU A 102 12.13 -21.51 -4.33
N LEU A 103 13.30 -21.75 -4.93
CA LEU A 103 13.48 -22.80 -5.93
C LEU A 103 13.34 -24.15 -5.22
N ARG A 104 12.11 -24.50 -4.84
CA ARG A 104 11.81 -25.82 -4.29
C ARG A 104 11.68 -26.78 -5.45
N TYR A 105 12.19 -27.98 -5.25
CA TYR A 105 11.89 -29.12 -6.10
C TYR A 105 10.38 -29.18 -6.31
N LYS A 106 9.96 -29.08 -7.57
CA LYS A 106 8.57 -29.20 -7.97
C LYS A 106 8.40 -30.59 -8.54
N GLU A 107 7.67 -31.44 -7.83
CA GLU A 107 7.41 -32.80 -8.30
C GLU A 107 6.70 -32.78 -9.64
N ARG A 108 7.23 -33.59 -10.55
CA ARG A 108 6.72 -33.67 -11.92
C ARG A 108 5.31 -34.27 -11.95
N ASN A 109 5.02 -35.25 -11.07
CA ASN A 109 3.72 -35.91 -10.99
C ASN A 109 3.28 -36.14 -9.53
N ARG A 110 2.20 -35.47 -9.11
CA ARG A 110 1.66 -35.57 -7.75
C ARG A 110 0.96 -36.90 -7.49
N GLU A 111 0.29 -37.46 -8.50
CA GLU A 111 -0.51 -38.68 -8.34
C GLU A 111 0.38 -39.90 -8.13
N GLU A 112 1.44 -40.03 -8.92
CA GLU A 112 2.43 -41.09 -8.78
C GLU A 112 3.11 -41.04 -7.41
N ARG A 113 3.43 -39.84 -6.91
CA ARG A 113 3.98 -39.67 -5.56
C ARG A 113 3.00 -40.12 -4.48
N MET A 114 1.71 -39.80 -4.61
CA MET A 114 0.71 -40.26 -3.65
C MET A 114 0.55 -41.79 -3.66
N LYS A 115 0.60 -42.41 -4.85
CA LYS A 115 0.60 -43.87 -4.99
C LYS A 115 1.83 -44.49 -4.31
N TYR A 116 3.02 -43.96 -4.60
CA TYR A 116 4.27 -44.39 -3.97
C TYR A 116 4.20 -44.29 -2.44
N TYR A 117 3.76 -43.15 -1.88
CA TYR A 117 3.65 -43.01 -0.43
C TYR A 117 2.64 -43.94 0.22
N ARG A 118 1.56 -44.30 -0.50
CA ARG A 118 0.59 -45.27 0.01
C ARG A 118 1.25 -46.64 0.17
N VAL A 119 1.91 -47.11 -0.89
CA VAL A 119 2.66 -48.38 -0.89
C VAL A 119 3.77 -48.37 0.16
N LEU A 120 4.55 -47.29 0.23
CA LEU A 120 5.63 -47.14 1.20
C LEU A 120 5.12 -47.23 2.64
N ARG A 121 3.98 -46.61 2.96
CA ARG A 121 3.35 -46.69 4.29
C ARG A 121 2.91 -48.09 4.65
N GLU A 122 2.39 -48.86 3.69
CA GLU A 122 2.00 -50.26 3.91
C GLU A 122 3.23 -51.13 4.18
N LEU A 123 4.29 -50.96 3.39
CA LEU A 123 5.55 -51.67 3.60
C LEU A 123 6.19 -51.33 4.96
N ILE A 124 6.17 -50.05 5.37
CA ILE A 124 6.67 -49.62 6.69
C ILE A 124 5.87 -50.26 7.84
N LYS A 125 4.56 -50.48 7.68
CA LYS A 125 3.74 -51.17 8.70
C LYS A 125 4.13 -52.64 8.85
N ILE A 126 4.48 -53.30 7.75
CA ILE A 126 4.81 -54.73 7.74
C ILE A 126 6.24 -54.98 8.25
N TYR A 127 7.21 -54.25 7.71
CA TYR A 127 8.63 -54.52 7.94
C TYR A 127 9.26 -53.61 9.01
N GLY A 128 8.57 -52.56 9.44
CA GLY A 128 9.05 -51.58 10.41
C GLY A 128 10.02 -50.57 9.79
N SER A 129 10.01 -49.34 10.30
CA SER A 129 10.80 -48.22 9.75
C SER A 129 12.31 -48.40 9.79
N LYS A 130 12.82 -49.30 10.65
CA LYS A 130 14.25 -49.61 10.78
C LYS A 130 14.83 -50.37 9.59
N SER A 131 13.98 -50.96 8.75
CA SER A 131 14.38 -51.73 7.55
C SER A 131 14.60 -50.86 6.31
N LEU A 132 14.39 -49.54 6.41
CA LEU A 132 14.40 -48.64 5.27
C LEU A 132 15.83 -48.19 4.93
N VAL A 133 16.30 -48.51 3.72
CA VAL A 133 17.61 -48.11 3.21
C VAL A 133 17.41 -47.12 2.06
N PHE A 134 18.06 -45.96 2.13
CA PHE A 134 18.09 -44.99 1.05
C PHE A 134 19.41 -45.12 0.29
N ILE A 135 19.31 -45.26 -1.03
CA ILE A 135 20.46 -45.28 -1.94
C ILE A 135 20.29 -44.06 -2.85
N ASP A 136 21.32 -43.21 -2.90
CA ASP A 136 21.41 -42.05 -3.79
C ASP A 136 22.78 -42.13 -4.48
N GLU A 137 22.86 -41.71 -5.74
CA GLU A 137 24.10 -41.63 -6.52
C GLU A 137 24.73 -40.22 -6.45
#